data_AF-A0A023JHK1-F1
#
_entry.id   AF-A0A023JHK1-F1
#
_cell.length_a   1.000
_cell.length_b   1.000
_cell.length_c   1.000
_cell.angle_alpha   90.00
_cell.angle_beta   90.00
_cell.angle_gamma   90.00
#
_symmetry.space_group_name_H-M   'P 1'
#
loop_
_entity.id
_entity.type
_entity.pdbx_description
1 polymer ?
#
loop_
_entity_poly.entity_id
_entity_poly.type
_entity_poly.pdbx_seq_one_letter_code
_entity_poly.pdbx_strand_id
1 'polypeptide(L)'
;ARSFADIGDIVRGKDLFYGNPQEKEQREKLDEKLKTIFGNIYEKLSRTNGKVPENYYGQGSPNYYKLREDWWTANRETVWEALTCDKSR
;
A
#
# COMPACT_ATOMS: atom_id res chain seq x y z
N ALA A 1 0.56 -17.28 -8.51
CA ALA A 1 0.05 -16.50 -7.37
C ALA A 1 1.17 -15.59 -6.90
N ARG A 2 0.88 -14.31 -6.61
CA ARG A 2 1.87 -13.44 -5.96
C ARG A 2 2.09 -13.96 -4.54
N SER A 3 3.34 -14.10 -4.17
CA SER A 3 3.71 -14.46 -2.82
C SER A 3 3.30 -13.34 -1.85
N PHE A 4 3.24 -13.65 -0.56
CA PHE A 4 2.96 -12.66 0.47
C PHE A 4 3.93 -11.46 0.42
N ALA A 5 5.20 -11.71 0.06
CA ALA A 5 6.19 -10.67 -0.13
C ALA A 5 5.85 -9.75 -1.31
N ASP A 6 5.45 -10.31 -2.46
CA ASP A 6 5.06 -9.54 -3.65
C ASP A 6 3.83 -8.65 -3.37
N ILE A 7 2.86 -9.15 -2.58
CA ILE A 7 1.72 -8.34 -2.13
C ILE A 7 2.21 -7.17 -1.27
N GLY A 8 3.13 -7.42 -0.35
CA GLY A 8 3.76 -6.39 0.45
C GLY A 8 4.50 -5.35 -0.38
N ASP A 9 5.23 -5.77 -1.41
CA ASP A 9 5.98 -4.85 -2.29
C ASP A 9 5.04 -3.97 -3.12
N ILE A 10 3.90 -4.51 -3.58
CA ILE A 10 2.88 -3.71 -4.27
C ILE A 10 2.26 -2.67 -3.33
N VAL A 11 1.83 -3.09 -2.14
CA VAL A 11 1.21 -2.19 -1.16
C VAL A 11 2.17 -1.07 -0.77
N ARG A 12 3.46 -1.39 -0.61
CA ARG A 12 4.52 -0.44 -0.23
C ARG A 12 5.03 0.44 -1.38
N GLY A 13 4.67 0.12 -2.62
CA GLY A 13 5.20 0.81 -3.81
C GLY A 13 6.66 0.46 -4.12
N LYS A 14 7.13 -0.72 -3.70
CA LYS A 14 8.46 -1.29 -3.97
C LYS A 14 8.48 -2.33 -5.08
N ASP A 15 7.30 -2.71 -5.61
CA ASP A 15 7.16 -3.65 -6.72
C ASP A 15 7.85 -3.10 -7.98
N LEU A 16 9.01 -3.67 -8.32
CA LEU A 16 9.73 -3.38 -9.56
C LEU A 16 9.11 -4.20 -10.68
N PHE A 17 8.11 -3.64 -11.35
CA PHE A 17 7.44 -4.31 -12.46
C PHE A 17 8.22 -4.16 -13.78
N TYR A 18 8.64 -5.28 -14.37
CA TYR A 18 9.37 -5.35 -15.65
C TYR A 18 8.60 -6.09 -16.77
N GLY A 19 7.27 -6.24 -16.64
CA GLY A 19 6.47 -7.03 -17.58
C GLY A 19 6.05 -6.28 -18.85
N ASN A 20 5.07 -6.85 -19.56
CA ASN A 20 4.64 -6.36 -20.87
C ASN A 20 3.82 -5.05 -20.79
N PRO A 21 3.63 -4.32 -21.91
CA PRO A 21 2.92 -3.03 -21.91
C PRO A 21 1.48 -3.09 -21.38
N GLN A 22 0.76 -4.20 -21.63
CA GLN A 22 -0.64 -4.36 -21.18
C GLN A 22 -0.72 -4.49 -19.66
N GLU A 23 0.18 -5.27 -19.06
CA GLU A 23 0.27 -5.41 -17.62
C GLU A 23 0.74 -4.11 -16.96
N LYS A 24 1.58 -3.32 -17.64
CA LYS A 24 2.01 -1.99 -17.16
C LYS A 24 0.82 -1.04 -16.98
N GLU A 25 -0.10 -0.98 -17.93
CA GLU A 25 -1.31 -0.13 -17.79
C GLU A 25 -2.19 -0.56 -16.60
N GLN A 26 -2.32 -1.87 -16.37
CA GLN A 26 -3.06 -2.38 -15.21
C GLN A 26 -2.35 -2.04 -13.90
N ARG A 27 -1.02 -2.04 -13.91
CA ARG A 27 -0.19 -1.62 -12.77
C ARG A 27 -0.32 -0.14 -12.45
N GLU A 28 -0.29 0.72 -13.47
CA GLU A 28 -0.50 2.16 -13.30
C GLU A 28 -1.90 2.42 -12.72
N LYS A 29 -2.95 1.75 -13.24
CA LYS A 29 -4.31 1.84 -12.67
C LYS A 29 -4.39 1.37 -11.22
N LEU A 30 -3.63 0.33 -10.85
CA LEU A 30 -3.58 -0.15 -9.47
C LEU A 30 -2.86 0.84 -8.55
N ASP A 31 -1.73 1.39 -8.99
CA ASP A 31 -0.96 2.34 -8.20
C ASP A 31 -1.74 3.65 -7.97
N GLU A 32 -2.45 4.15 -8.98
CA GLU A 32 -3.33 5.32 -8.83
C GLU A 32 -4.46 5.09 -7.81
N LYS A 33 -5.04 3.88 -7.79
CA LYS A 33 -6.03 3.49 -6.76
C LYS A 33 -5.41 3.46 -5.38
N LEU A 34 -4.21 2.89 -5.24
CA LEU A 34 -3.50 2.87 -3.98
C LEU A 34 -3.15 4.29 -3.50
N LYS A 35 -2.71 5.19 -4.39
CA LYS A 35 -2.45 6.60 -4.04
C LYS A 35 -3.71 7.28 -3.52
N THR A 36 -4.84 7.08 -4.20
CA THR A 36 -6.14 7.60 -3.79
C THR A 36 -6.55 7.09 -2.41
N ILE A 37 -6.43 5.79 -2.16
CA ILE A 37 -6.77 5.17 -0.88
C ILE A 37 -5.90 5.74 0.25
N PHE A 38 -4.57 5.77 0.05
CA PHE A 38 -3.65 6.27 1.06
C PHE A 38 -3.74 7.78 1.28
N GLY A 39 -4.08 8.56 0.25
CA GLY A 39 -4.43 9.98 0.40
C GLY A 39 -5.66 10.20 1.28
N ASN A 40 -6.71 9.41 1.07
CA ASN A 40 -7.91 9.46 1.91
C ASN A 40 -7.62 9.02 3.36
N ILE A 41 -6.75 8.02 3.56
CA ILE A 41 -6.31 7.59 4.90
C ILE A 41 -5.55 8.73 5.58
N TYR A 42 -4.61 9.36 4.88
CA TYR A 42 -3.85 10.50 5.40
C TYR A 42 -4.74 11.67 5.81
N GLU A 43 -5.71 12.03 4.96
CA GLU A 43 -6.69 13.09 5.25
C GLU A 43 -7.52 12.77 6.50
N LYS A 44 -8.02 11.53 6.62
CA LYS A 44 -8.78 11.09 7.80
C LYS A 44 -7.94 11.08 9.08
N LEU A 45 -6.69 10.61 9.00
CA LEU A 45 -5.76 10.63 10.13
C LEU A 45 -5.50 12.07 10.60
N SER A 46 -5.28 12.99 9.66
CA SER A 46 -5.06 14.42 9.93
C SER A 46 -6.27 15.10 10.55
N ARG A 47 -7.49 14.66 10.23
CA ARG A 47 -8.72 15.13 10.87
C ARG A 47 -8.91 14.58 12.28
N THR A 48 -8.56 13.30 12.49
CA THR A 48 -8.86 12.58 13.73
C THR A 48 -7.85 12.88 14.84
N ASN A 49 -6.56 12.92 14.52
CA ASN A 49 -5.47 13.02 15.49
C ASN A 49 -4.84 14.43 15.56
N GLY A 50 -5.46 15.44 14.92
CA GLY A 50 -4.83 16.73 14.65
C GLY A 50 -3.81 16.66 13.51
N LYS A 51 -3.05 17.74 13.27
CA LYS A 51 -2.02 17.79 12.21
C LYS A 51 -1.02 16.64 12.39
N VAL A 52 -1.24 15.55 11.64
CA VAL A 52 -0.24 14.51 11.43
C VAL A 52 1.01 15.22 10.88
N PRO A 53 2.22 14.91 11.35
CA PRO A 53 3.39 15.62 10.89
C PRO A 53 3.49 15.48 9.37
N GLU A 54 3.29 16.60 8.69
CA GLU A 54 3.41 16.75 7.24
C GLU A 54 4.81 16.25 6.82
N ASN A 55 5.80 16.46 7.67
CA ASN A 55 7.17 15.98 7.52
C ASN A 55 7.33 14.45 7.59
N TYR A 56 6.37 13.71 8.15
CA TYR A 56 6.46 12.26 8.36
C TYR A 56 5.72 11.47 7.28
N TYR A 57 4.51 11.89 6.89
CA TYR A 57 3.71 11.22 5.85
C TYR A 57 3.38 12.07 4.63
N GLY A 58 3.59 13.39 4.71
CA GLY A 58 3.14 14.37 3.71
C GLY A 58 4.26 15.21 3.10
N GLN A 59 5.50 14.70 2.99
CA GLN A 59 6.64 15.42 2.37
C GLN A 59 6.45 15.65 0.85
N GLY A 60 5.29 16.14 0.41
CA GLY A 60 4.99 16.37 -1.00
C GLY A 60 5.03 15.11 -1.86
N SER A 61 5.10 13.91 -1.27
CA SER A 61 5.14 12.66 -2.03
C SER A 61 3.71 12.16 -2.25
N PRO A 62 3.18 12.24 -3.49
CA PRO A 62 1.82 11.75 -3.81
C PRO A 62 1.67 10.23 -3.62
N ASN A 63 2.77 9.54 -3.26
CA ASN A 63 2.84 8.09 -3.17
C ASN A 63 2.71 7.58 -1.73
N TYR A 64 2.79 8.43 -0.72
CA TYR A 64 2.59 8.07 0.70
C TYR A 64 3.43 6.87 1.18
N TYR A 65 4.66 6.71 0.66
CA TYR A 65 5.47 5.50 0.89
C TYR A 65 5.64 5.16 2.38
N LYS A 66 5.89 6.16 3.23
CA LYS A 66 6.06 5.94 4.67
C LYS A 66 4.76 5.43 5.32
N LEU A 67 3.62 5.99 4.93
CA LEU A 67 2.29 5.56 5.41
C LEU A 67 1.97 4.15 4.93
N ARG A 68 2.33 3.82 3.69
CA ARG A 68 2.17 2.47 3.12
C ARG A 68 3.02 1.43 3.86
N GLU A 69 4.27 1.77 4.22
CA GLU A 69 5.16 0.92 5.02
C GLU A 69 4.62 0.67 6.42
N ASP A 70 4.18 1.73 7.11
CA ASP A 70 3.68 1.62 8.47
C ASP A 70 2.32 0.88 8.49
N TRP A 71 1.47 1.11 7.49
CA TRP A 71 0.22 0.36 7.29
C TRP A 71 0.49 -1.13 7.03
N TRP A 72 1.42 -1.46 6.12
CA TRP A 72 1.77 -2.85 5.86
C TRP A 72 2.29 -3.52 7.13
N THR A 73 3.19 -2.87 7.86
CA THR A 73 3.74 -3.39 9.12
C THR A 73 2.64 -3.67 10.15
N ALA A 74 1.66 -2.77 10.27
CA ALA A 74 0.55 -2.93 11.21
C ALA A 74 -0.46 -4.03 10.82
N ASN A 75 -0.60 -4.36 9.53
CA ASN A 75 -1.66 -5.27 9.04
C ASN A 75 -1.14 -6.57 8.42
N ARG A 76 0.17 -6.75 8.27
CA ARG A 76 0.79 -7.89 7.57
C ARG A 76 0.40 -9.24 8.16
N GLU A 77 0.18 -9.33 9.47
CA GLU A 77 -0.23 -10.57 10.13
C GLU A 77 -1.66 -10.96 9.73
N THR A 78 -2.60 -10.03 9.80
CA THR A 78 -3.98 -10.24 9.34
C THR A 78 -4.05 -10.59 7.84
N VAL A 79 -3.20 -9.95 7.02
CA VAL A 79 -3.09 -10.29 5.60
C VAL A 79 -2.56 -11.71 5.41
N TRP A 80 -1.55 -12.13 6.18
CA TRP A 80 -1.01 -13.47 6.14
C TRP A 80 -2.03 -14.54 6.55
N GLU A 81 -2.75 -14.29 7.65
CA GLU A 81 -3.84 -15.16 8.11
C GLU A 81 -4.88 -15.33 7.00
N ALA A 82 -5.36 -14.23 6.40
CA ALA A 82 -6.35 -14.28 5.32
C ALA A 82 -5.85 -15.08 4.09
N LEU A 83 -4.56 -15.01 3.75
CA LEU A 83 -3.98 -15.77 2.65
C LEU A 83 -3.79 -17.26 2.96
N THR A 84 -3.70 -17.61 4.24
CA THR A 84 -3.48 -19.00 4.69
C THR A 84 -4.75 -19.69 5.18
N CYS A 85 -5.88 -18.98 5.27
CA CYS A 85 -7.20 -19.53 5.59
C CYS A 85 -7.63 -20.72 4.72
N ASP A 86 -7.22 -20.76 3.45
CA ASP A 86 -7.52 -21.89 2.55
C ASP A 86 -6.52 -23.04 2.65
N LYS A 87 -5.35 -22.83 3.29
CA LYS A 87 -4.36 -23.88 3.53
C LYS A 87 -4.64 -24.69 4.81
N SER A 88 -5.57 -24.24 5.64
CA SER A 88 -5.97 -24.90 6.89
C SER A 88 -7.25 -25.73 6.77
N ARG A 89 -7.72 -26.02 5.55
CA ARG A 89 -8.80 -26.98 5.26
C ARG A 89 -8.29 -28.23 4.54
#